data_AF-A0A7Y7QIZ1-F1
#
_entry.id   AF-A0A7Y7QIZ1-F1
#
_cell.length_a   1.000
_cell.length_b   1.000
_cell.length_c   1.000
_cell.angle_alpha   90.00
_cell.angle_beta   90.00
_cell.angle_gamma   90.00
#
_symmetry.space_group_name_H-M   'P 1'
#
loop_
_entity.id
_entity.type
_entity.pdbx_description
1 polymer ?
#
loop_
_entity_poly.entity_id
_entity_poly.type
_entity_poly.pdbx_seq_one_letter_code
_entity_poly.pdbx_strand_id
1 'polypeptide(L)'
;MNIFSGNFTLKGNKKIDLDFDFVETISKSGDKVVFVFGETELKTSKDLLLHIVEQVGELKNYDLSISSEEKVEIINLAYEDGIYELATFEGEEVSFQEIYDRFKDFEEVVSIREVEISDRFGNKKVRVDFVY
;
A
#
# COMPACT_ATOMS: atom_id res chain seq x y z
N MET A 1 11.14 -5.03 13.95
CA MET A 1 10.61 -5.37 12.62
C MET A 1 10.35 -4.09 11.87
N ASN A 2 10.44 -4.11 10.53
CA ASN A 2 9.92 -3.03 9.71
C ASN A 2 8.43 -3.26 9.46
N ILE A 3 7.68 -2.20 9.18
CA ILE A 3 6.32 -2.30 8.67
C ILE A 3 6.30 -1.91 7.20
N PHE A 4 5.44 -2.55 6.44
CA PHE A 4 5.25 -2.25 5.02
C PHE A 4 3.76 -2.17 4.70
N SER A 5 3.47 -1.46 3.62
CA SER A 5 2.14 -1.42 3.02
C SER A 5 2.25 -1.00 1.56
N GLY A 6 1.35 -1.52 0.74
CA GLY A 6 1.18 -1.07 -0.62
C GLY A 6 0.38 -2.03 -1.46
N ASN A 7 0.31 -1.76 -2.76
CA ASN A 7 -0.42 -2.59 -3.68
C ASN A 7 0.41 -2.96 -4.90
N PHE A 8 0.00 -4.03 -5.56
CA PHE A 8 0.48 -4.40 -6.87
C PHE A 8 -0.65 -4.91 -7.75
N THR A 9 -0.42 -4.89 -9.06
CA THR A 9 -1.38 -5.32 -10.06
C THR A 9 -0.83 -6.48 -10.86
N LEU A 10 -1.63 -7.54 -10.99
CA LEU A 10 -1.37 -8.69 -11.85
C LEU A 10 -2.28 -8.65 -13.07
N LYS A 11 -1.74 -9.09 -14.21
CA LYS A 11 -2.54 -9.24 -15.42
C LYS A 11 -3.53 -10.39 -15.26
N GLY A 12 -4.83 -10.09 -15.42
CA GLY A 12 -5.93 -11.05 -15.25
C GLY A 12 -6.16 -11.47 -13.79
N ASN A 13 -7.08 -12.42 -13.60
CA ASN A 13 -7.44 -12.96 -12.28
C ASN A 13 -6.66 -14.25 -11.94
N LYS A 14 -5.34 -14.12 -11.71
CA LYS A 14 -4.50 -15.26 -11.29
C LYS A 14 -4.70 -15.56 -9.81
N LYS A 15 -4.74 -16.84 -9.44
CA LYS A 15 -4.66 -17.23 -8.02
C LYS A 15 -3.26 -16.89 -7.49
N ILE A 16 -3.20 -16.30 -6.30
CA ILE A 16 -1.94 -16.00 -5.60
C ILE A 16 -1.91 -16.75 -4.27
N ASP A 17 -0.70 -16.89 -3.75
CA ASP A 17 -0.40 -17.40 -2.42
C ASP A 17 0.76 -16.53 -1.93
N LEU A 18 0.57 -15.84 -0.81
CA LEU A 18 1.51 -14.86 -0.27
C LEU A 18 1.76 -15.19 1.20
N ASP A 19 2.98 -14.93 1.65
CA ASP A 19 3.37 -15.09 3.06
C ASP A 19 2.94 -13.88 3.92
N PHE A 20 2.08 -13.01 3.39
CA PHE A 20 1.61 -11.77 4.01
C PHE A 20 0.09 -11.71 4.05
N ASP A 21 -0.44 -10.84 4.91
CA ASP A 21 -1.84 -10.45 4.86
C ASP A 21 -2.11 -9.63 3.59
N PHE A 22 -3.23 -9.93 2.92
CA PHE A 22 -3.60 -9.27 1.68
C PHE A 22 -5.11 -9.18 1.45
N VAL A 23 -5.50 -8.22 0.61
CA VAL A 23 -6.84 -8.04 0.08
C VAL A 23 -6.77 -8.04 -1.45
N GLU A 24 -7.69 -8.75 -2.09
CA GLU A 24 -7.79 -8.79 -3.55
C GLU A 24 -8.98 -7.99 -4.05
N THR A 25 -8.80 -7.26 -5.15
CA THR A 25 -9.89 -6.60 -5.85
C THR A 25 -9.70 -6.74 -7.36
N ILE A 26 -10.77 -7.01 -8.09
CA ILE A 26 -10.73 -7.09 -9.56
C ILE A 26 -11.07 -5.73 -10.16
N SER A 27 -10.11 -5.15 -10.87
CA SER A 27 -10.29 -3.89 -11.57
C SER A 27 -11.27 -4.01 -12.75
N LYS A 28 -11.75 -2.86 -13.26
CA LYS A 28 -12.63 -2.81 -14.44
C LYS A 28 -12.01 -3.42 -15.71
N SER A 29 -10.68 -3.47 -15.81
CA SER A 29 -9.99 -4.12 -16.93
C SER A 29 -9.88 -5.64 -16.79
N GLY A 30 -10.35 -6.20 -15.66
CA GLY A 30 -10.20 -7.62 -15.32
C GLY A 30 -8.82 -7.97 -14.73
N ASP A 31 -7.97 -6.98 -14.49
CA ASP A 31 -6.69 -7.17 -13.79
C ASP A 31 -6.92 -7.26 -12.28
N LYS A 32 -6.18 -8.14 -11.61
CA LYS A 32 -6.22 -8.28 -10.16
C LYS A 32 -5.32 -7.23 -9.51
N VAL A 33 -5.89 -6.44 -8.62
CA VAL A 33 -5.16 -5.57 -7.69
C VAL A 33 -5.07 -6.28 -6.36
N VAL A 34 -3.88 -6.34 -5.79
CA VAL A 34 -3.61 -6.97 -4.50
C VAL A 34 -3.02 -5.91 -3.60
N PHE A 35 -3.67 -5.65 -2.48
CA PHE A 35 -3.17 -4.82 -1.41
C PHE A 35 -2.51 -5.72 -0.37
N VAL A 36 -1.30 -5.37 0.08
CA VAL A 36 -0.47 -6.13 1.02
C VAL A 36 0.07 -5.21 2.10
N PHE A 37 0.15 -5.71 3.33
CA PHE A 37 0.69 -4.95 4.46
C PHE A 37 1.07 -5.87 5.61
N GLY A 38 1.79 -5.32 6.58
CA GLY A 38 2.13 -6.01 7.82
C GLY A 38 3.56 -5.73 8.27
N GLU A 39 4.07 -6.64 9.09
CA GLU A 39 5.44 -6.59 9.59
C GLU A 39 6.37 -7.46 8.74
N THR A 40 7.63 -7.06 8.60
CA THR A 40 8.63 -7.80 7.83
C THR A 40 10.05 -7.62 8.38
N GLU A 41 10.91 -8.62 8.14
CA GLU A 41 12.36 -8.54 8.37
C GLU A 41 13.12 -7.93 7.17
N LEU A 42 12.46 -7.81 6.01
CA LEU A 42 13.04 -7.19 4.82
C LEU A 42 13.35 -5.71 5.09
N LYS A 43 14.42 -5.20 4.47
CA LYS A 43 14.98 -3.88 4.79
C LYS A 43 14.64 -2.80 3.77
N THR A 44 14.28 -3.17 2.56
CA THR A 44 14.00 -2.22 1.48
C THR A 44 12.74 -2.63 0.73
N SER A 45 12.05 -1.65 0.17
CA SER A 45 10.92 -1.86 -0.75
C SER A 45 11.33 -2.69 -1.96
N LYS A 46 12.60 -2.59 -2.38
CA LYS A 46 13.18 -3.44 -3.43
C LYS A 46 13.26 -4.91 -3.04
N ASP A 47 13.71 -5.22 -1.82
CA ASP A 47 13.76 -6.61 -1.34
C ASP A 47 12.34 -7.18 -1.21
N LEU A 48 11.41 -6.37 -0.69
CA LEU A 48 9.98 -6.71 -0.62
C LEU A 48 9.38 -7.00 -1.99
N LEU A 49 9.66 -6.14 -2.97
CA LEU A 49 9.22 -6.32 -4.35
C LEU A 49 9.75 -7.62 -4.95
N LEU A 50 11.05 -7.92 -4.78
CA LEU A 50 11.64 -9.15 -5.29
C LEU A 50 10.98 -10.38 -4.67
N HIS A 51 10.76 -10.36 -3.37
CA HIS A 51 10.10 -11.45 -2.64
C HIS A 51 8.65 -11.67 -3.13
N ILE A 52 7.88 -10.59 -3.34
CA ILE A 52 6.53 -10.69 -3.93
C ILE A 52 6.60 -11.28 -5.34
N VAL A 53 7.51 -10.78 -6.19
CA VAL A 53 7.68 -11.28 -7.57
C VAL A 53 8.04 -12.77 -7.60
N GLU A 54 8.81 -13.28 -6.64
CA GLU A 54 9.11 -14.72 -6.52
C GLU A 54 7.85 -15.57 -6.26
N GLN A 55 6.86 -15.02 -5.54
CA GLN A 55 5.62 -15.73 -5.19
C GLN A 55 4.55 -15.62 -6.30
N VAL A 56 4.39 -14.44 -6.92
CA VAL A 56 3.27 -14.18 -7.85
C VAL A 56 3.68 -14.03 -9.32
N GLY A 57 4.98 -13.95 -9.59
CA GLY A 57 5.54 -13.73 -10.91
C GLY A 57 5.49 -12.26 -11.37
N GLU A 58 5.32 -12.06 -12.68
CA GLU A 58 5.39 -10.73 -13.30
C GLU A 58 4.25 -9.79 -12.87
N LEU A 59 4.64 -8.62 -12.36
CA LEU A 59 3.73 -7.54 -11.97
C LEU A 59 3.52 -6.58 -13.14
N LYS A 60 2.28 -6.15 -13.35
CA LYS A 60 1.92 -5.09 -14.30
C LYS A 60 2.29 -3.71 -13.77
N ASN A 61 2.03 -3.48 -12.48
CA ASN A 61 2.38 -2.28 -11.76
C ASN A 61 2.51 -2.59 -10.27
N TYR A 62 3.21 -1.75 -9.52
CA TYR A 62 3.34 -1.86 -8.07
C TYR A 62 3.59 -0.49 -7.44
N ASP A 63 3.26 -0.41 -6.17
CA ASP A 63 3.55 0.72 -5.30
C ASP A 63 3.64 0.20 -3.86
N LEU A 64 4.86 0.16 -3.33
CA LEU A 64 5.18 -0.46 -2.04
C LEU A 64 6.01 0.51 -1.21
N SER A 65 5.61 0.73 0.04
CA SER A 65 6.38 1.51 1.01
C SER A 65 6.81 0.61 2.17
N ILE A 66 7.99 0.87 2.72
CA ILE A 66 8.51 0.23 3.93
C ILE A 66 9.04 1.28 4.90
N SER A 67 8.84 1.07 6.21
CA SER A 67 9.16 2.03 7.27
C SER A 67 10.65 2.36 7.40
N SER A 68 11.52 1.55 6.80
CA SER A 68 12.97 1.78 6.76
C SER A 68 13.37 2.82 5.71
N GLU A 69 12.50 3.14 4.75
CA GLU A 69 12.76 4.08 3.65
C GLU A 69 11.82 5.29 3.69
N GLU A 70 10.56 5.06 4.08
CA GLU A 70 9.48 6.06 4.06
C GLU A 70 8.71 6.02 5.39
N LYS A 71 7.90 7.05 5.69
CA LYS A 71 6.94 6.92 6.79
C LYS A 71 5.80 6.01 6.37
N VAL A 72 5.49 5.04 7.21
CA VAL A 72 4.38 4.11 7.06
C VAL A 72 3.78 3.94 8.44
N GLU A 73 2.46 4.01 8.54
CA GLU A 73 1.70 3.69 9.75
C GLU A 73 0.57 2.74 9.37
N ILE A 74 0.44 1.64 10.11
CA ILE A 74 -0.69 0.72 10.00
C ILE A 74 -1.71 1.13 11.07
N ILE A 75 -2.89 1.53 10.64
CA ILE A 75 -3.96 2.06 11.50
C ILE A 75 -4.83 0.91 12.01
N ASN A 76 -5.20 -0.01 11.12
CA ASN A 76 -6.08 -1.11 11.44
C ASN A 76 -5.59 -2.43 10.81
N LEU A 77 -5.57 -3.49 11.60
CA LEU A 77 -5.28 -4.87 11.16
C LEU A 77 -6.55 -5.73 11.11
N ALA A 78 -7.64 -5.28 11.74
CA ALA A 78 -8.94 -5.93 11.71
C ALA A 78 -9.75 -5.33 10.56
N TYR A 79 -9.49 -5.83 9.36
CA TYR A 79 -10.29 -5.57 8.17
C TYR A 79 -11.16 -6.79 7.89
N GLU A 80 -12.42 -6.57 7.50
CA GLU A 80 -13.26 -7.63 6.96
C GLU A 80 -12.89 -7.90 5.49
N ASP A 81 -13.35 -9.02 4.93
CA ASP A 81 -13.29 -9.24 3.48
C ASP A 81 -13.97 -8.06 2.77
N GLY A 82 -13.19 -7.24 2.06
CA GLY A 82 -13.64 -5.95 1.55
C GLY A 82 -13.00 -5.55 0.23
N ILE A 83 -13.42 -4.40 -0.28
CA ILE A 83 -12.92 -3.77 -1.49
C ILE A 83 -11.76 -2.85 -1.11
N TYR A 84 -10.62 -3.01 -1.78
CA TYR A 84 -9.49 -2.11 -1.63
C TYR A 84 -9.70 -0.83 -2.44
N GLU A 85 -9.51 0.33 -1.79
CA GLU A 85 -9.44 1.64 -2.43
C GLU A 85 -8.19 2.42 -1.96
N LEU A 86 -7.59 3.15 -2.90
CA LEU A 86 -6.39 3.96 -2.65
C LEU A 86 -6.70 5.44 -2.91
N ALA A 87 -6.52 6.28 -1.89
CA ALA A 87 -6.50 7.73 -2.04
C ALA A 87 -5.05 8.26 -2.04
N THR A 88 -4.77 9.23 -2.90
CA THR A 88 -3.48 9.93 -2.94
C THR A 88 -3.71 11.42 -2.67
N PHE A 89 -2.97 11.96 -1.72
CA PHE A 89 -2.99 13.36 -1.33
C PHE A 89 -1.69 14.04 -1.78
N GLU A 90 -1.86 15.16 -2.49
CA GLU A 90 -0.78 16.05 -2.92
C GLU A 90 -1.23 17.51 -2.85
N GLY A 91 -0.33 18.41 -2.48
CA GLY A 91 -0.62 19.83 -2.32
C GLY A 91 0.50 20.54 -1.55
N GLU A 92 0.57 21.87 -1.64
CA GLU A 92 1.64 22.67 -1.01
C GLU A 92 1.74 22.46 0.50
N GLU A 93 0.59 22.28 1.17
CA GLU A 93 0.51 22.10 2.62
C GLU A 93 0.40 20.63 3.04
N VAL A 94 0.33 19.70 2.08
CA VAL A 94 0.15 18.27 2.39
C VAL A 94 1.36 17.74 3.14
N SER A 95 1.11 17.13 4.30
CA SER A 95 2.13 16.44 5.09
C SER A 95 1.61 15.12 5.66
N PHE A 96 2.52 14.19 5.96
CA PHE A 96 2.15 12.93 6.58
C PHE A 96 1.37 13.12 7.88
N GLN A 97 1.82 14.02 8.75
CA GLN A 97 1.17 14.23 10.05
C GLN A 97 -0.26 14.77 9.91
N GLU A 98 -0.47 15.71 8.98
CA GLU A 98 -1.80 16.26 8.68
C GLU A 98 -2.75 15.16 8.20
N ILE A 99 -2.33 14.33 7.24
CA ILE A 99 -3.14 13.23 6.71
C ILE A 99 -3.36 12.16 7.79
N TYR A 100 -2.34 11.82 8.57
CA TYR A 100 -2.44 10.90 9.69
C TYR A 100 -3.50 11.35 10.70
N ASP A 101 -3.42 12.58 11.19
CA ASP A 101 -4.38 13.11 12.17
C ASP A 101 -5.81 13.17 11.64
N ARG A 102 -5.97 13.31 10.32
CA ARG A 102 -7.27 13.30 9.66
C ARG A 102 -7.89 11.91 9.57
N PHE A 103 -7.09 10.85 9.38
CA PHE A 103 -7.60 9.53 8.99
C PHE A 103 -7.38 8.42 10.02
N LYS A 104 -6.54 8.62 11.05
CA LYS A 104 -6.18 7.59 12.05
C LYS A 104 -7.34 6.99 12.85
N ASP A 105 -8.49 7.66 12.91
CA ASP A 105 -9.66 7.24 13.68
C ASP A 105 -10.76 6.60 12.81
N PHE A 106 -10.52 6.40 11.51
CA PHE A 106 -11.47 5.78 10.59
C PHE A 106 -11.26 4.27 10.54
N GLU A 107 -12.33 3.50 10.75
CA GLU A 107 -12.27 2.03 10.83
C GLU A 107 -11.83 1.39 9.51
N GLU A 108 -12.22 1.99 8.38
CA GLU A 108 -11.91 1.53 7.03
C GLU A 108 -10.46 1.81 6.60
N VAL A 109 -9.72 2.64 7.34
CA VAL A 109 -8.32 2.96 7.02
C VAL A 109 -7.41 1.86 7.54
N VAL A 110 -6.71 1.20 6.62
CA VAL A 110 -5.72 0.17 6.98
C VAL A 110 -4.34 0.78 7.18
N SER A 111 -3.90 1.66 6.28
CA SER A 111 -2.58 2.27 6.40
C SER A 111 -2.47 3.65 5.78
N ILE A 112 -1.49 4.41 6.27
CA ILE A 112 -1.13 5.74 5.78
C ILE A 112 0.38 5.73 5.52
N ARG A 113 0.82 6.21 4.35
CA ARG A 113 2.23 6.12 3.94
C ARG A 113 2.71 7.26 3.06
N GLU A 114 3.94 7.71 3.29
CA GLU A 114 4.69 8.55 2.35
C GLU A 114 5.16 7.72 1.16
N VAL A 115 5.25 8.37 0.00
CA VAL A 115 5.65 7.73 -1.27
C VAL A 115 6.59 8.64 -2.07
N GLU A 116 6.44 8.72 -3.39
CA GLU A 116 7.25 9.60 -4.23
C GLU A 116 7.01 11.10 -3.95
N ILE A 117 7.98 11.92 -4.34
CA ILE A 117 7.85 13.38 -4.31
C ILE A 117 6.88 13.82 -5.40
N SER A 118 5.99 14.77 -5.08
CA SER A 118 5.13 15.41 -6.07
C SER A 118 5.98 16.27 -7.02
N ASP A 119 5.91 15.97 -8.32
CA ASP A 119 6.56 16.78 -9.36
C ASP A 119 6.04 18.23 -9.39
N ARG A 120 4.83 18.46 -8.87
CA ARG A 120 4.17 19.77 -8.88
C ARG A 120 4.50 20.61 -7.65
N PHE A 121 4.54 20.00 -6.48
CA PHE A 121 4.61 20.71 -5.19
C PHE A 121 5.95 20.52 -4.46
N GLY A 122 6.77 19.55 -4.88
CA GLY A 122 8.11 19.32 -4.33
C GLY A 122 8.16 18.66 -2.95
N ASN A 123 7.01 18.39 -2.34
CA ASN A 123 6.87 17.61 -1.11
C ASN A 123 6.45 16.15 -1.40
N LYS A 124 6.61 15.28 -0.40
CA LYS A 124 6.18 13.87 -0.46
C LYS A 124 4.66 13.79 -0.62
N LYS A 125 4.18 12.97 -1.55
CA LYS A 125 2.75 12.60 -1.57
C LYS A 125 2.48 11.66 -0.39
N VAL A 126 1.23 11.68 0.07
CA VAL A 126 0.77 10.75 1.12
C VAL A 126 -0.36 9.91 0.54
N ARG A 127 -0.29 8.60 0.76
CA ARG A 127 -1.32 7.65 0.37
C ARG A 127 -2.06 7.13 1.58
N VAL A 128 -3.36 6.92 1.43
CA VAL A 128 -4.23 6.30 2.43
C VAL A 128 -4.90 5.11 1.77
N ASP A 129 -4.68 3.94 2.37
CA ASP A 129 -5.16 2.65 1.90
C ASP A 129 -6.42 2.28 2.71
N PHE A 130 -7.55 2.10 2.02
CA PHE A 130 -8.85 1.79 2.59
C PHE A 130 -9.31 0.37 2.24
N VAL A 131 -10.04 -0.27 3.16
CA VAL A 131 -10.75 -1.54 2.94
C VAL A 131 -12.15 -1.45 3.56
N TYR A 132 -13.20 -1.72 2.78
CA TYR A 132 -14.61 -1.64 3.20
C TYR A 132 -15.56 -2.53 2.38
#